data_AF-A0A229TVX6-F1
#
_entry.id   AF-A0A229TVX6-F1
#
_cell.length_a   1.000
_cell.length_b   1.000
_cell.length_c   1.000
_cell.angle_alpha   90.00
_cell.angle_beta   90.00
_cell.angle_gamma   90.00
#
_symmetry.space_group_name_H-M   'P 1'
#
loop_
_entity.id
_entity.type
_entity.pdbx_description
1 polymer ?
#
loop_
_entity_poly.entity_id
_entity_poly.type
_entity_poly.pdbx_seq_one_letter_code
_entity_poly.pdbx_strand_id
1 'polypeptide(L)'
;MLGAALLAVTLLTACQDDEPGPKESSAPTPAGTDETSAPRFAPRVWLAEDERFTPMSATAFIRQSVLRYEHDDCVDPEPVADPVDPGKLRTSDYRHRKDADPGVPSPAKPVFPCVRHSGAEVSPDADGGFYLDAPDGIQPDDAPPPMYWEHHRADDTRSAFVYWFFYGRNELRPAGTPAGNTHEGDWERVAVQLRHGEPVAVTFFGHGADPCSVPWAELDHEDGHPVVYSARGSHASYPSKGWHVSGATFDWTSQGDLWNTQPRALDAEPWYGYRGAWGAQSLVPGFSGPAGPYPGRQLADVFTDRRCAVPARLPDGFAGTWETRDPVEQSPATRPYHMRVVLDGESNAVEYRTTWTDPDPHLACSGVLQLTDATGQWLELRERILEKEAGNCVTEGTVTLHRDGESLKMTYTGGGVTGSATLYRKQDRPPSPPAPAAPDGIRRFEEFLHALGREDIAVVCEIAAPAAKKAEDQGFGPCEQTFRITFEMISPAQKRALRTATVDRAAVTETTGRIEVPATAVRADTPFTENDLGDYTLQYLDGQWYIVD
;
A
#
# COMPACT_ATOMS: atom_id res chain seq x y z
N MET A 1 -36.61 -67.21 -6.34
CA MET A 1 -36.71 -65.98 -5.53
C MET A 1 -35.31 -65.47 -5.28
N LEU A 2 -35.00 -64.26 -5.75
CA LEU A 2 -34.20 -63.21 -5.11
C LEU A 2 -33.80 -62.23 -6.23
N GLY A 3 -34.30 -61.00 -6.11
CA GLY A 3 -34.05 -59.92 -7.06
C GLY A 3 -32.67 -59.30 -6.87
N ALA A 4 -32.09 -58.83 -7.98
CA ALA A 4 -30.94 -57.95 -7.96
C ALA A 4 -31.44 -56.51 -8.10
N ALA A 5 -31.16 -55.70 -7.08
CA ALA A 5 -31.45 -54.28 -7.05
C ALA A 5 -30.56 -53.52 -8.05
N LEU A 6 -31.18 -52.67 -8.87
CA LEU A 6 -30.48 -51.69 -9.70
C LEU A 6 -30.02 -50.54 -8.79
N LEU A 7 -28.71 -50.46 -8.53
CA LEU A 7 -28.10 -49.30 -7.89
C LEU A 7 -27.91 -48.22 -8.97
N ALA A 8 -28.73 -47.17 -8.92
CA ALA A 8 -28.54 -45.98 -9.75
C ALA A 8 -27.33 -45.22 -9.22
N VAL A 9 -26.21 -45.29 -9.94
CA VAL A 9 -25.04 -44.43 -9.71
C VAL A 9 -25.34 -43.08 -10.36
N THR A 10 -25.76 -42.11 -9.54
CA THR A 10 -25.74 -40.69 -9.92
C THR A 10 -24.28 -40.25 -10.02
N LEU A 11 -23.77 -40.18 -11.26
CA LEU A 11 -22.51 -39.51 -11.56
C LEU A 11 -22.68 -38.02 -11.23
N LEU A 12 -22.12 -37.61 -10.10
CA LEU A 12 -21.81 -36.21 -9.82
C LEU A 12 -20.85 -35.75 -10.92
N THR A 13 -21.35 -34.95 -11.86
CA THR A 13 -20.51 -34.18 -12.78
C THR A 13 -19.73 -33.18 -11.94
N ALA A 14 -18.50 -33.54 -11.56
CA ALA A 14 -17.52 -32.58 -11.15
C ALA A 14 -17.35 -31.58 -12.30
N CYS A 15 -17.52 -30.29 -12.02
CA CYS A 15 -17.14 -29.24 -12.95
C CYS A 15 -15.63 -29.40 -13.18
N GLN A 16 -15.26 -29.81 -14.39
CA GLN A 16 -13.89 -29.65 -14.83
C GLN A 16 -13.69 -28.16 -15.00
N ASP A 17 -12.71 -27.59 -14.32
CA ASP A 17 -12.21 -26.26 -14.64
C ASP A 17 -11.79 -26.31 -16.12
N ASP A 18 -12.53 -25.62 -16.98
CA ASP A 18 -12.19 -25.51 -18.40
C ASP A 18 -10.77 -24.94 -18.49
N GLU A 19 -9.87 -25.64 -19.19
CA GLU A 19 -8.56 -25.07 -19.47
C GLU A 19 -8.76 -23.73 -20.19
N PRO A 20 -8.09 -22.65 -19.74
CA PRO A 20 -8.26 -21.34 -20.36
C PRO A 20 -7.94 -21.43 -21.85
N GLY A 21 -8.87 -20.96 -22.69
CA GLY A 21 -8.70 -20.93 -24.13
C GLY A 21 -7.43 -20.17 -24.55
N PRO A 22 -7.02 -20.26 -25.83
CA PRO A 22 -5.82 -19.59 -26.31
C PRO A 22 -5.90 -18.07 -26.06
N LYS A 23 -4.85 -17.51 -25.43
CA LYS A 23 -4.75 -16.07 -25.12
C LYS A 23 -4.91 -15.22 -26.38
N GLU A 24 -5.87 -14.29 -26.37
CA GLU A 24 -6.12 -13.38 -27.50
C GLU A 24 -5.12 -12.21 -27.42
N SER A 25 -4.24 -12.06 -28.41
CA SER A 25 -3.29 -10.95 -28.47
C SER A 25 -3.71 -9.90 -29.48
N SER A 26 -3.51 -8.62 -29.14
CA SER A 26 -3.79 -7.50 -30.05
C SER A 26 -2.66 -6.46 -30.04
N ALA A 27 -2.49 -5.76 -31.16
CA ALA A 27 -1.58 -4.63 -31.30
C ALA A 27 -2.35 -3.30 -31.38
N PRO A 28 -1.69 -2.18 -31.04
CA PRO A 28 -2.29 -0.87 -31.19
C PRO A 28 -2.55 -0.53 -32.66
N THR A 29 -3.67 0.15 -32.89
CA THR A 29 -4.08 0.74 -34.16
C THR A 29 -3.91 2.27 -34.10
N PRO A 30 -3.63 2.95 -35.22
CA PRO A 30 -3.42 4.39 -35.24
C PRO A 30 -4.60 5.19 -34.66
N ALA A 31 -4.32 6.27 -33.92
CA ALA A 31 -5.32 7.03 -33.14
C ALA A 31 -6.53 7.54 -33.94
N GLY A 32 -6.35 7.88 -35.22
CA GLY A 32 -7.42 8.08 -36.21
C GLY A 32 -8.68 8.83 -35.72
N THR A 33 -9.86 8.36 -36.15
CA THR A 33 -11.19 8.90 -35.73
C THR A 33 -11.53 8.66 -34.25
N ASP A 34 -10.72 7.86 -33.56
CA ASP A 34 -11.01 7.34 -32.22
C ASP A 34 -10.57 8.33 -31.12
N GLU A 35 -9.79 9.36 -31.48
CA GLU A 35 -9.26 10.40 -30.59
C GLU A 35 -10.34 11.17 -29.82
N THR A 36 -11.53 11.37 -30.42
CA THR A 36 -12.64 12.06 -29.74
C THR A 36 -13.33 11.22 -28.65
N SER A 37 -13.13 9.90 -28.68
CA SER A 37 -13.77 8.97 -27.75
C SER A 37 -12.89 8.61 -26.56
N ALA A 38 -11.56 8.61 -26.71
CA ALA A 38 -10.66 8.27 -25.60
C ALA A 38 -10.88 9.15 -24.35
N PRO A 39 -11.00 10.49 -24.44
CA PRO A 39 -11.29 11.30 -23.26
C PRO A 39 -12.60 10.93 -22.54
N ARG A 40 -13.60 10.38 -23.24
CA ARG A 40 -14.90 10.00 -22.65
C ARG A 40 -14.80 8.76 -21.76
N PHE A 41 -13.82 7.90 -22.02
CA PHE A 41 -13.65 6.62 -21.31
C PHE A 41 -12.40 6.60 -20.42
N ALA A 42 -11.67 7.71 -20.34
CA ALA A 42 -10.49 7.84 -19.51
C ALA A 42 -10.82 7.55 -18.03
N PRO A 43 -10.07 6.70 -17.34
CA PRO A 43 -10.40 6.32 -15.97
C PRO A 43 -10.18 7.47 -14.96
N ARG A 44 -10.85 7.36 -13.83
CA ARG A 44 -10.58 8.11 -12.61
C ARG A 44 -9.74 7.21 -11.70
N VAL A 45 -8.47 7.56 -11.51
CA VAL A 45 -7.52 6.69 -10.81
C VAL A 45 -7.32 7.22 -9.39
N TRP A 46 -7.78 6.49 -8.39
CA TRP A 46 -7.45 6.76 -6.99
C TRP A 46 -6.08 6.16 -6.67
N LEU A 47 -5.16 7.01 -6.24
CA LEU A 47 -3.88 6.56 -5.70
C LEU A 47 -4.08 6.04 -4.29
N ALA A 48 -3.29 5.05 -3.89
CA ALA A 48 -3.29 4.62 -2.50
C ALA A 48 -2.85 5.78 -1.57
N GLU A 49 -3.45 5.84 -0.38
CA GLU A 49 -3.03 6.75 0.68
C GLU A 49 -1.55 6.53 1.02
N ASP A 50 -0.85 7.63 1.29
CA ASP A 50 0.59 7.66 1.59
C ASP A 50 1.50 7.06 0.49
N GLU A 51 1.02 7.01 -0.77
CA GLU A 51 1.89 6.72 -1.92
C GLU A 51 2.97 7.81 -2.04
N ARG A 52 4.22 7.37 -2.11
CA ARG A 52 5.39 8.25 -2.17
C ARG A 52 5.74 8.63 -3.60
N PHE A 53 5.51 7.72 -4.55
CA PHE A 53 5.84 7.89 -5.96
C PHE A 53 4.57 8.03 -6.77
N THR A 54 4.08 9.26 -6.85
CA THR A 54 2.89 9.59 -7.63
C THR A 54 3.16 9.47 -9.15
N PRO A 55 2.10 9.43 -9.99
CA PRO A 55 2.27 9.40 -11.44
C PRO A 55 3.15 10.54 -11.97
N MET A 56 3.87 10.27 -13.06
CA MET A 56 4.72 11.26 -13.72
C MET A 56 4.65 11.17 -15.24
N SER A 57 5.10 12.23 -15.92
CA SER A 57 5.29 12.17 -17.36
C SER A 57 6.49 11.31 -17.74
N ALA A 58 6.33 10.42 -18.72
CA ALA A 58 7.44 9.65 -19.27
C ALA A 58 8.53 10.56 -19.87
N THR A 59 8.13 11.74 -20.40
CA THR A 59 9.08 12.76 -20.86
C THR A 59 9.89 13.36 -19.70
N ALA A 60 9.26 13.61 -18.55
CA ALA A 60 9.95 14.11 -17.35
C ALA A 60 10.99 13.10 -16.89
N PHE A 61 10.63 11.81 -16.93
CA PHE A 61 11.52 10.72 -16.58
C PHE A 61 12.72 10.65 -17.52
N ILE A 62 12.48 10.58 -18.83
CA ILE A 62 13.55 10.55 -19.85
C ILE A 62 14.53 11.72 -19.67
N ARG A 63 14.03 12.93 -19.41
CA ARG A 63 14.88 14.13 -19.25
C ARG A 63 15.76 14.10 -18.01
N GLN A 64 15.35 13.38 -16.98
CA GLN A 64 16.10 13.18 -15.75
C GLN A 64 16.97 11.92 -15.79
N SER A 65 16.73 11.03 -16.76
CA SER A 65 17.52 9.82 -16.96
C SER A 65 18.78 10.06 -17.77
N VAL A 66 19.70 9.11 -17.64
CA VAL A 66 20.85 8.91 -18.51
C VAL A 66 20.58 7.69 -19.39
N LEU A 67 20.76 7.80 -20.71
CA LEU A 67 20.65 6.64 -21.60
C LEU A 67 21.93 5.84 -21.53
N ARG A 68 21.82 4.56 -21.20
CA ARG A 68 22.93 3.63 -21.12
C ARG A 68 22.69 2.42 -22.02
N TYR A 69 23.76 1.65 -22.21
CA TYR A 69 23.73 0.37 -22.92
C TYR A 69 24.34 -0.69 -22.01
N GLU A 70 23.67 -1.82 -21.87
CA GLU A 70 24.14 -2.98 -21.12
C GLU A 70 24.69 -4.02 -22.09
N HIS A 71 25.85 -4.61 -21.79
CA HIS A 71 26.49 -5.67 -22.56
C HIS A 71 26.81 -6.89 -21.67
N ASP A 72 27.09 -8.05 -22.29
CA ASP A 72 27.41 -9.31 -21.59
C ASP A 72 28.51 -9.17 -20.52
N ASP A 73 29.49 -8.28 -20.76
CA ASP A 73 30.63 -8.01 -19.89
C ASP A 73 30.45 -6.85 -18.86
N CYS A 74 29.21 -6.38 -18.57
CA CYS A 74 28.80 -5.29 -17.65
C CYS A 74 28.26 -3.99 -18.31
N VAL A 75 27.96 -2.96 -17.51
CA VAL A 75 27.50 -1.63 -17.96
C VAL A 75 28.64 -0.85 -18.61
N ASP A 76 28.38 -0.18 -19.74
CA ASP A 76 29.36 0.77 -20.28
C ASP A 76 29.59 1.93 -19.32
N PRO A 77 30.86 2.26 -19.02
CA PRO A 77 31.17 3.34 -18.09
C PRO A 77 30.72 4.71 -18.64
N GLU A 78 30.71 4.88 -19.97
CA GLU A 78 30.27 6.12 -20.62
C GLU A 78 28.78 6.04 -21.00
N PRO A 79 27.98 7.07 -20.68
CA PRO A 79 26.60 7.12 -21.11
C PRO A 79 26.48 7.28 -22.63
N VAL A 80 25.42 6.70 -23.21
CA VAL A 80 25.05 6.88 -24.61
C VAL A 80 24.53 8.31 -24.83
N ALA A 81 23.75 8.82 -23.88
CA ALA A 81 23.27 10.21 -23.88
C ALA A 81 22.98 10.71 -22.47
N ASP A 82 23.41 11.94 -22.18
CA ASP A 82 23.12 12.70 -20.97
C ASP A 82 23.17 14.21 -21.30
N PRO A 83 22.04 14.95 -21.29
CA PRO A 83 20.69 14.45 -21.05
C PRO A 83 20.13 13.68 -22.27
N VAL A 84 19.09 12.88 -22.05
CA VAL A 84 18.39 12.16 -23.12
C VAL A 84 17.38 13.09 -23.80
N ASP A 85 17.45 13.18 -25.13
CA ASP A 85 16.42 13.78 -25.98
C ASP A 85 15.32 12.74 -26.27
N PRO A 86 14.07 12.95 -25.78
CA PRO A 86 12.94 12.05 -26.02
C PRO A 86 12.66 11.83 -27.51
N GLY A 87 12.81 12.86 -28.35
CA GLY A 87 12.51 12.79 -29.78
C GLY A 87 13.38 11.78 -30.53
N LYS A 88 14.64 11.64 -30.09
CA LYS A 88 15.59 10.67 -30.65
C LYS A 88 15.30 9.23 -30.24
N LEU A 89 14.55 9.01 -29.16
CA LEU A 89 14.14 7.67 -28.74
C LEU A 89 13.08 7.08 -29.70
N ARG A 90 12.24 7.92 -30.32
CA ARG A 90 11.19 7.47 -31.26
C ARG A 90 11.74 6.82 -32.52
N THR A 91 12.86 7.32 -33.04
CA THR A 91 13.48 6.82 -34.29
C THR A 91 14.67 5.90 -34.06
N SER A 92 15.02 5.62 -32.81
CA SER A 92 16.23 4.87 -32.44
C SER A 92 17.53 5.50 -32.98
N ASP A 93 17.61 6.84 -32.98
CA ASP A 93 18.78 7.57 -33.50
C ASP A 93 20.03 7.38 -32.64
N TYR A 94 19.88 6.93 -31.39
CA TYR A 94 20.99 6.61 -30.52
C TYR A 94 21.73 5.36 -30.99
N ARG A 95 23.06 5.44 -31.03
CA ARG A 95 23.94 4.35 -31.43
C ARG A 95 25.00 4.12 -30.36
N HIS A 96 25.29 2.86 -30.08
CA HIS A 96 26.42 2.47 -29.26
C HIS A 96 27.68 2.27 -30.11
N ARG A 97 28.86 2.66 -29.59
CA ARG A 97 30.10 2.77 -30.37
C ARG A 97 30.88 1.46 -30.53
N LYS A 98 30.68 0.44 -29.67
CA LYS A 98 31.49 -0.79 -29.69
C LYS A 98 30.86 -1.93 -30.50
N ASP A 99 29.53 -1.99 -30.59
CA ASP A 99 28.82 -3.10 -31.26
C ASP A 99 28.15 -2.71 -32.57
N ALA A 100 28.73 -1.76 -33.30
CA ALA A 100 28.19 -1.27 -34.57
C ALA A 100 28.25 -2.32 -35.69
N ASP A 101 27.30 -3.26 -35.73
CA ASP A 101 26.75 -3.73 -37.00
C ASP A 101 25.64 -2.74 -37.44
N PRO A 102 25.77 -2.01 -38.56
CA PRO A 102 24.96 -0.82 -38.89
C PRO A 102 23.46 -1.04 -39.14
N GLY A 103 22.89 -2.20 -38.82
CA GLY A 103 21.55 -2.59 -39.29
C GLY A 103 20.70 -3.41 -38.31
N VAL A 104 21.12 -3.60 -37.05
CA VAL A 104 20.30 -4.36 -36.08
C VAL A 104 19.42 -3.37 -35.29
N PRO A 105 18.09 -3.41 -35.44
CA PRO A 105 17.16 -2.65 -34.60
C PRO A 105 17.33 -3.08 -33.14
N SER A 106 16.99 -2.21 -32.17
CA SER A 106 16.92 -2.59 -30.75
C SER A 106 16.31 -3.99 -30.58
N PRO A 107 16.90 -4.87 -29.75
CA PRO A 107 16.43 -6.24 -29.62
C PRO A 107 14.92 -6.26 -29.33
N ALA A 108 14.23 -7.23 -29.93
CA ALA A 108 12.78 -7.33 -29.90
C ALA A 108 12.20 -7.69 -28.52
N LYS A 109 13.04 -7.80 -27.48
CA LYS A 109 12.68 -8.20 -26.12
C LYS A 109 13.61 -7.50 -25.09
N PRO A 110 13.12 -7.18 -23.89
CA PRO A 110 13.97 -6.74 -22.78
C PRO A 110 14.95 -7.86 -22.38
N VAL A 111 16.20 -7.49 -22.06
CA VAL A 111 17.30 -8.40 -21.70
C VAL A 111 17.58 -8.31 -20.20
N PHE A 112 17.89 -9.45 -19.57
CA PHE A 112 18.18 -9.58 -18.13
C PHE A 112 19.67 -9.31 -17.81
N PRO A 113 20.01 -8.87 -16.58
CA PRO A 113 21.37 -8.41 -16.27
C PRO A 113 22.38 -9.51 -15.90
N CYS A 114 23.65 -9.10 -15.88
CA CYS A 114 24.89 -9.88 -15.75
C CYS A 114 24.93 -10.95 -14.64
N VAL A 115 25.14 -12.22 -15.04
CA VAL A 115 25.44 -13.34 -14.13
C VAL A 115 26.95 -13.40 -13.83
N ARG A 116 27.44 -12.63 -12.86
CA ARG A 116 28.80 -12.87 -12.29
C ARG A 116 28.92 -12.97 -10.77
N HIS A 117 27.80 -13.07 -10.05
CA HIS A 117 27.84 -13.33 -8.60
C HIS A 117 27.10 -14.59 -8.11
N SER A 118 26.41 -15.37 -8.96
CA SER A 118 25.67 -16.56 -8.50
C SER A 118 26.32 -17.91 -8.80
N GLY A 119 27.42 -17.97 -9.55
CA GLY A 119 28.13 -19.24 -9.81
C GLY A 119 27.31 -20.30 -10.56
N ALA A 120 26.15 -19.93 -11.13
CA ALA A 120 25.32 -20.79 -11.96
C ALA A 120 25.45 -20.35 -13.43
N GLU A 121 25.73 -21.29 -14.32
CA GLU A 121 25.65 -21.08 -15.77
C GLU A 121 24.19 -20.81 -16.16
N VAL A 122 23.85 -19.55 -16.38
CA VAL A 122 22.66 -19.17 -17.15
C VAL A 122 23.16 -18.86 -18.54
N SER A 123 22.64 -19.56 -19.56
CA SER A 123 22.90 -19.20 -20.96
C SER A 123 22.19 -17.87 -21.21
N PRO A 124 22.90 -16.77 -21.52
CA PRO A 124 22.25 -15.52 -21.91
C PRO A 124 21.59 -15.75 -23.28
N ASP A 125 20.31 -15.40 -23.39
CA ASP A 125 19.76 -15.09 -24.71
C ASP A 125 20.48 -13.81 -25.19
N ALA A 126 21.25 -13.95 -26.26
CA ALA A 126 22.30 -13.05 -26.71
C ALA A 126 21.83 -11.63 -27.11
N ASP A 127 22.77 -10.68 -26.96
CA ASP A 127 22.82 -9.29 -27.44
C ASP A 127 22.19 -8.25 -26.50
N GLY A 128 23.05 -7.43 -25.87
CA GLY A 128 22.73 -6.35 -24.92
C GLY A 128 21.71 -5.29 -25.39
N GLY A 129 21.38 -4.32 -24.52
CA GLY A 129 20.26 -3.39 -24.77
C GLY A 129 20.35 -2.02 -24.09
N PHE A 130 19.58 -1.05 -24.63
CA PHE A 130 19.46 0.29 -24.04
C PHE A 130 18.54 0.30 -22.82
N TYR A 131 18.91 1.09 -21.82
CA TYR A 131 18.04 1.39 -20.67
C TYR A 131 18.19 2.86 -20.22
N LEU A 132 17.13 3.38 -19.62
CA LEU A 132 17.10 4.70 -18.98
C LEU A 132 17.48 4.55 -17.51
N ASP A 133 18.57 5.16 -17.09
CA ASP A 133 19.10 5.15 -15.73
C ASP A 133 18.67 6.44 -15.01
N ALA A 134 17.71 6.35 -14.09
CA ALA A 134 17.12 7.50 -13.41
C ALA A 134 17.70 7.69 -11.99
N PRO A 135 17.86 8.93 -11.50
CA PRO A 135 18.31 9.16 -10.13
C PRO A 135 17.26 8.71 -9.11
N ASP A 136 17.72 8.28 -7.92
CA ASP A 136 16.84 7.83 -6.83
C ASP A 136 15.78 8.86 -6.40
N GLY A 137 16.11 10.14 -6.52
CA GLY A 137 15.27 11.27 -6.14
C GLY A 137 14.43 11.84 -7.28
N ILE A 138 14.13 11.07 -8.32
CA ILE A 138 13.33 11.51 -9.48
C ILE A 138 12.02 12.16 -9.04
N GLN A 139 11.70 13.31 -9.64
CA GLN A 139 10.50 14.09 -9.32
C GLN A 139 9.59 14.23 -10.54
N PRO A 140 8.26 14.30 -10.36
CA PRO A 140 7.36 14.73 -11.42
C PRO A 140 7.65 16.18 -11.83
N ASP A 141 7.29 16.54 -13.07
CA ASP A 141 7.29 17.94 -13.50
C ASP A 141 6.16 18.72 -12.80
N ASP A 142 6.22 20.05 -12.80
CA ASP A 142 5.15 20.92 -12.27
C ASP A 142 3.80 20.76 -12.99
N ALA A 143 3.82 20.30 -14.25
CA ALA A 143 2.62 20.05 -15.03
C ALA A 143 1.92 18.77 -14.55
N PRO A 144 0.57 18.72 -14.51
CA PRO A 144 -0.15 17.52 -14.12
C PRO A 144 0.31 16.31 -14.94
N PRO A 145 0.64 15.17 -14.29
CA PRO A 145 1.10 14.00 -15.00
C PRO A 145 0.01 13.50 -15.95
N PRO A 146 0.32 13.23 -17.22
CA PRO A 146 -0.65 12.73 -18.18
C PRO A 146 -0.82 11.22 -18.05
N MET A 147 -2.03 10.73 -18.31
CA MET A 147 -2.22 9.34 -18.72
C MET A 147 -2.09 9.25 -20.24
N TYR A 148 -1.74 8.08 -20.75
CA TYR A 148 -1.59 7.87 -22.18
C TYR A 148 -2.62 6.88 -22.68
N TRP A 149 -2.94 6.93 -23.98
CA TRP A 149 -3.86 5.96 -24.56
C TRP A 149 -3.42 5.46 -25.93
N GLU A 150 -3.80 4.23 -26.22
CA GLU A 150 -3.76 3.63 -27.57
C GLU A 150 -5.03 2.81 -27.80
N HIS A 151 -5.38 2.58 -29.08
CA HIS A 151 -6.62 1.90 -29.45
C HIS A 151 -6.34 0.52 -30.04
N HIS A 152 -7.01 -0.51 -29.54
CA HIS A 152 -6.90 -1.88 -30.00
C HIS A 152 -8.20 -2.30 -30.70
N ARG A 153 -8.11 -2.99 -31.83
CA ARG A 153 -9.27 -3.58 -32.53
C ARG A 153 -9.08 -5.09 -32.61
N ALA A 154 -10.06 -5.84 -32.12
CA ALA A 154 -10.12 -7.29 -32.30
C ALA A 154 -10.87 -7.66 -33.59
N ASP A 155 -11.97 -6.97 -33.87
CA ASP A 155 -12.78 -7.11 -35.10
C ASP A 155 -13.63 -5.85 -35.35
N ASP A 156 -14.55 -5.90 -36.31
CA ASP A 156 -15.42 -4.79 -36.70
C ASP A 156 -16.37 -4.31 -35.58
N THR A 157 -16.55 -5.12 -34.54
CA THR A 157 -17.49 -4.86 -33.44
C THR A 157 -16.80 -4.69 -32.11
N ARG A 158 -15.64 -5.32 -31.91
CA ARG A 158 -14.89 -5.36 -30.65
C ARG A 158 -13.64 -4.50 -30.76
N SER A 159 -13.55 -3.51 -29.87
CA SER A 159 -12.38 -2.62 -29.77
C SER A 159 -12.14 -2.20 -28.33
N ALA A 160 -10.99 -1.63 -28.01
CA ALA A 160 -10.66 -1.22 -26.65
C ALA A 160 -9.73 0.00 -26.63
N PHE A 161 -9.95 0.90 -25.68
CA PHE A 161 -8.97 1.92 -25.34
C PHE A 161 -8.11 1.41 -24.19
N VAL A 162 -6.81 1.26 -24.44
CA VAL A 162 -5.82 0.92 -23.40
C VAL A 162 -5.27 2.23 -22.84
N TYR A 163 -5.47 2.45 -21.54
CA TYR A 163 -4.92 3.60 -20.82
C TYR A 163 -3.67 3.16 -20.07
N TRP A 164 -2.57 3.85 -20.31
CA TRP A 164 -1.28 3.61 -19.70
C TRP A 164 -0.97 4.66 -18.64
N PHE A 165 -0.41 4.19 -17.54
CA PHE A 165 -0.01 4.97 -16.38
C PHE A 165 1.49 4.81 -16.19
N PHE A 166 2.17 5.92 -15.89
CA PHE A 166 3.62 5.89 -15.70
C PHE A 166 4.01 6.46 -14.34
N TYR A 167 4.85 5.73 -13.64
CA TYR A 167 5.43 6.11 -12.36
C TYR A 167 6.95 6.06 -12.47
N GLY A 168 7.64 7.00 -11.85
CA GLY A 168 9.10 7.08 -11.93
C GLY A 168 9.81 5.95 -11.20
N ARG A 169 9.14 5.38 -10.20
CA ARG A 169 9.69 4.34 -9.35
C ARG A 169 8.58 3.48 -8.78
N ASN A 170 8.81 2.18 -8.75
CA ASN A 170 8.07 1.19 -7.98
C ASN A 170 8.81 0.95 -6.65
N GLU A 171 8.08 0.96 -5.54
CA GLU A 171 8.61 0.61 -4.22
C GLU A 171 7.66 -0.32 -3.48
N LEU A 172 7.38 -1.48 -4.08
CA LEU A 172 6.69 -2.56 -3.39
C LEU A 172 7.66 -3.27 -2.44
N ARG A 173 7.59 -2.93 -1.16
CA ARG A 173 8.28 -3.67 -0.09
C ARG A 173 7.28 -4.54 0.68
N PRO A 174 7.41 -5.87 0.66
CA PRO A 174 6.76 -6.69 1.67
C PRO A 174 7.25 -6.23 3.04
N ALA A 175 6.34 -6.09 3.98
CA ALA A 175 6.70 -5.60 5.29
C ALA A 175 7.65 -6.58 6.01
N GLY A 176 8.72 -6.03 6.61
CA GLY A 176 9.75 -6.81 7.29
C GLY A 176 10.82 -7.44 6.40
N THR A 177 10.82 -7.24 5.07
CA THR A 177 11.91 -7.72 4.19
C THR A 177 12.75 -6.57 3.62
N PRO A 178 14.10 -6.67 3.64
CA PRO A 178 14.98 -5.72 2.96
C PRO A 178 14.85 -5.76 1.43
N ALA A 179 14.39 -6.91 0.90
CA ALA A 179 14.16 -7.15 -0.52
C ALA A 179 12.68 -7.00 -0.84
N GLY A 180 12.36 -6.06 -1.72
CA GLY A 180 11.04 -5.83 -2.31
C GLY A 180 11.19 -5.62 -3.81
N ASN A 181 10.09 -5.69 -4.55
CA ASN A 181 10.09 -5.30 -5.95
C ASN A 181 10.27 -3.78 -6.01
N THR A 182 11.50 -3.33 -6.24
CA THR A 182 11.85 -1.92 -6.26
C THR A 182 12.66 -1.65 -7.51
N HIS A 183 12.10 -0.84 -8.41
CA HIS A 183 12.73 -0.49 -9.69
C HIS A 183 12.38 0.93 -10.11
N GLU A 184 13.24 1.50 -10.94
CA GLU A 184 12.94 2.69 -11.72
C GLU A 184 11.95 2.34 -12.84
N GLY A 185 11.15 3.32 -13.27
CA GLY A 185 10.24 3.22 -14.40
C GLY A 185 9.17 2.13 -14.26
N ASP A 186 7.93 2.54 -14.06
CA ASP A 186 6.83 1.62 -13.90
C ASP A 186 5.66 1.96 -14.83
N TRP A 187 5.28 0.99 -15.65
CA TRP A 187 4.24 1.12 -16.66
C TRP A 187 3.07 0.20 -16.31
N GLU A 188 1.98 0.82 -15.90
CA GLU A 188 0.73 0.16 -15.57
C GLU A 188 -0.35 0.49 -16.59
N ARG A 189 -1.44 -0.30 -16.62
CA ARG A 189 -2.52 -0.06 -17.57
C ARG A 189 -3.86 -0.68 -17.18
N VAL A 190 -4.91 -0.16 -17.79
CA VAL A 190 -6.24 -0.78 -17.91
C VAL A 190 -6.73 -0.70 -19.35
N ALA A 191 -7.71 -1.53 -19.73
CA ALA A 191 -8.34 -1.43 -21.05
C ALA A 191 -9.86 -1.34 -20.95
N VAL A 192 -10.45 -0.25 -21.45
CA VAL A 192 -11.91 -0.13 -21.58
C VAL A 192 -12.33 -0.84 -22.86
N GLN A 193 -12.98 -1.99 -22.71
CA GLN A 193 -13.51 -2.78 -23.81
C GLN A 193 -14.82 -2.20 -24.32
N LEU A 194 -14.94 -2.12 -25.65
CA LEU A 194 -16.10 -1.64 -26.37
C LEU A 194 -16.74 -2.74 -27.22
N ARG A 195 -18.06 -2.68 -27.34
CA ARG A 195 -18.86 -3.38 -28.35
C ARG A 195 -19.66 -2.35 -29.12
N HIS A 196 -19.48 -2.29 -30.43
CA HIS A 196 -20.16 -1.31 -31.30
C HIS A 196 -19.98 0.15 -30.85
N GLY A 197 -18.81 0.48 -30.28
CA GLY A 197 -18.48 1.82 -29.79
C GLY A 197 -18.97 2.15 -28.38
N GLU A 198 -19.73 1.26 -27.73
CA GLU A 198 -20.23 1.43 -26.37
C GLU A 198 -19.40 0.59 -25.37
N PRO A 199 -19.11 1.10 -24.17
CA PRO A 199 -18.30 0.39 -23.20
C PRO A 199 -19.05 -0.79 -22.57
N VAL A 200 -18.38 -1.94 -22.48
CA VAL A 200 -18.97 -3.18 -21.96
C VAL A 200 -18.22 -3.76 -20.78
N ALA A 201 -16.92 -3.50 -20.64
CA ALA A 201 -16.10 -3.98 -19.53
C ALA A 201 -14.80 -3.16 -19.42
N VAL A 202 -14.13 -3.26 -18.27
CA VAL A 202 -12.77 -2.78 -18.07
C VAL A 202 -11.87 -3.97 -17.71
N THR A 203 -10.78 -4.14 -18.45
CA THR A 203 -9.72 -5.12 -18.19
C THR A 203 -8.66 -4.50 -17.29
N PHE A 204 -8.30 -5.20 -16.23
CA PHE A 204 -7.28 -4.83 -15.26
C PHE A 204 -6.03 -5.70 -15.43
N PHE A 205 -4.87 -5.07 -15.29
CA PHE A 205 -3.56 -5.69 -15.42
C PHE A 205 -2.76 -5.44 -14.13
N GLY A 206 -1.98 -6.43 -13.71
CA GLY A 206 -1.08 -6.29 -12.56
C GLY A 206 -0.09 -7.46 -12.48
N HIS A 207 1.16 -7.17 -12.11
CA HIS A 207 2.24 -8.15 -11.86
C HIS A 207 2.52 -9.17 -12.98
N GLY A 208 2.17 -8.85 -14.23
CA GLY A 208 2.29 -9.79 -15.34
C GLY A 208 1.42 -11.05 -15.20
N ALA A 209 0.49 -11.07 -14.25
CA ALA A 209 -0.51 -12.12 -14.10
C ALA A 209 -1.50 -12.08 -15.27
N ASP A 210 -2.30 -13.13 -15.41
CA ASP A 210 -3.39 -13.14 -16.37
C ASP A 210 -4.29 -11.90 -16.10
N PRO A 211 -4.67 -11.12 -17.12
CA PRO A 211 -5.60 -10.00 -16.93
C PRO A 211 -7.00 -10.49 -16.61
N CYS A 212 -7.80 -9.68 -15.93
CA CYS A 212 -9.21 -9.96 -15.66
C CYS A 212 -10.08 -8.77 -16.04
N SER A 213 -11.39 -8.95 -16.18
CA SER A 213 -12.32 -7.89 -16.49
C SER A 213 -13.50 -7.78 -15.53
N VAL A 214 -13.98 -6.55 -15.36
CA VAL A 214 -15.24 -6.21 -14.67
C VAL A 214 -16.17 -5.59 -15.70
N PRO A 215 -17.43 -6.05 -15.85
CA PRO A 215 -18.37 -5.41 -16.75
C PRO A 215 -18.62 -3.96 -16.38
N TRP A 216 -18.85 -3.16 -17.41
CA TRP A 216 -19.09 -1.74 -17.24
C TRP A 216 -20.26 -1.46 -16.30
N ALA A 217 -21.32 -2.26 -16.32
CA ALA A 217 -22.46 -2.06 -15.43
C ALA A 217 -22.20 -2.43 -13.95
N GLU A 218 -21.11 -3.15 -13.66
CA GLU A 218 -20.75 -3.64 -12.32
C GLU A 218 -19.59 -2.85 -11.71
N LEU A 219 -18.91 -1.99 -12.48
CA LEU A 219 -17.80 -1.17 -12.03
C LEU A 219 -18.30 0.16 -11.46
N ASP A 220 -17.60 0.70 -10.47
CA ASP A 220 -17.87 2.05 -9.98
C ASP A 220 -17.54 3.11 -11.04
N HIS A 221 -18.34 4.18 -11.07
CA HIS A 221 -18.17 5.29 -11.99
C HIS A 221 -18.20 6.63 -11.26
N GLU A 222 -17.35 7.56 -11.68
CA GLU A 222 -17.33 8.94 -11.22
C GLU A 222 -17.45 9.87 -12.44
N ASP A 223 -18.51 10.67 -12.47
CA ASP A 223 -18.88 11.52 -13.62
C ASP A 223 -18.96 10.77 -14.97
N GLY A 224 -19.33 9.49 -14.93
CA GLY A 224 -19.43 8.63 -16.12
C GLY A 224 -18.11 8.01 -16.58
N HIS A 225 -17.02 8.22 -15.83
CA HIS A 225 -15.72 7.60 -16.06
C HIS A 225 -15.53 6.39 -15.14
N PRO A 226 -14.85 5.32 -15.60
CA PRO A 226 -14.63 4.13 -14.79
C PRO A 226 -13.63 4.45 -13.67
N VAL A 227 -13.92 3.97 -12.46
CA VAL A 227 -13.03 4.11 -11.31
C VAL A 227 -11.98 2.99 -11.31
N VAL A 228 -10.73 3.35 -11.05
CA VAL A 228 -9.58 2.45 -10.95
C VAL A 228 -8.81 2.80 -9.68
N TYR A 229 -8.28 1.81 -8.99
CA TYR A 229 -7.41 2.02 -7.83
C TYR A 229 -5.99 1.57 -8.16
N SER A 230 -5.01 2.42 -7.91
CA SER A 230 -3.59 2.08 -8.05
C SER A 230 -3.03 1.62 -6.72
N ALA A 231 -2.38 0.45 -6.73
CA ALA A 231 -1.82 -0.15 -5.54
C ALA A 231 -0.62 0.63 -5.01
N ARG A 232 -0.48 0.67 -3.68
CA ARG A 232 0.65 1.30 -3.01
C ARG A 232 1.95 0.57 -3.34
N GLY A 233 2.96 1.33 -3.75
CA GLY A 233 4.31 0.86 -4.06
C GLY A 233 4.41 0.15 -5.41
N SER A 234 3.49 -0.77 -5.71
CA SER A 234 3.50 -1.57 -6.95
C SER A 234 2.79 -0.94 -8.13
N HIS A 235 1.90 0.03 -7.88
CA HIS A 235 1.05 0.73 -8.85
C HIS A 235 0.04 -0.10 -9.64
N ALA A 236 0.06 -1.43 -9.51
CA ALA A 236 -0.86 -2.34 -10.18
C ALA A 236 -2.32 -1.86 -10.06
N SER A 237 -3.07 -2.02 -11.15
CA SER A 237 -4.39 -1.43 -11.31
C SER A 237 -5.50 -2.40 -10.90
N TYR A 238 -6.39 -1.97 -10.02
CA TYR A 238 -7.44 -2.81 -9.44
C TYR A 238 -8.84 -2.17 -9.53
N PRO A 239 -9.90 -3.00 -9.59
CA PRO A 239 -11.28 -2.52 -9.68
C PRO A 239 -11.89 -2.08 -8.35
N SER A 240 -11.19 -2.28 -7.23
CA SER A 240 -11.71 -2.02 -5.88
C SER A 240 -10.59 -1.67 -4.91
N LYS A 241 -10.97 -1.07 -3.77
CA LYS A 241 -10.10 -0.80 -2.62
C LYS A 241 -9.84 -2.09 -1.84
N GLY A 242 -8.86 -2.05 -0.94
CA GLY A 242 -8.50 -3.18 -0.09
C GLY A 242 -7.25 -3.91 -0.55
N TRP A 243 -7.04 -5.12 -0.03
CA TRP A 243 -5.93 -5.95 -0.49
C TRP A 243 -6.27 -6.81 -1.69
N HIS A 244 -5.28 -6.92 -2.57
CA HIS A 244 -5.32 -7.78 -3.74
C HIS A 244 -4.16 -8.76 -3.70
N VAL A 245 -4.46 -10.03 -3.95
CA VAL A 245 -3.45 -11.08 -4.03
C VAL A 245 -3.20 -11.39 -5.49
N SER A 246 -1.97 -11.17 -5.94
CA SER A 246 -1.52 -11.53 -7.28
C SER A 246 -0.29 -12.43 -7.18
N GLY A 247 -0.48 -13.74 -7.32
CA GLY A 247 0.57 -14.74 -7.11
C GLY A 247 1.11 -14.70 -5.67
N ALA A 248 2.38 -14.31 -5.53
CA ALA A 248 3.06 -14.14 -4.24
C ALA A 248 3.03 -12.70 -3.72
N THR A 249 2.47 -11.77 -4.49
CA THR A 249 2.42 -10.34 -4.18
C THR A 249 1.11 -9.97 -3.48
N PHE A 250 1.20 -9.02 -2.55
CA PHE A 250 0.09 -8.40 -1.85
C PHE A 250 0.10 -6.91 -2.14
N ASP A 251 -0.95 -6.46 -2.78
CA ASP A 251 -1.16 -5.06 -3.07
C ASP A 251 -2.22 -4.50 -2.16
N TRP A 252 -2.01 -3.27 -1.73
CA TRP A 252 -3.00 -2.50 -0.98
C TRP A 252 -3.46 -1.32 -1.83
N THR A 253 -4.77 -1.11 -1.88
CA THR A 253 -5.41 0.00 -2.59
C THR A 253 -6.33 0.75 -1.66
N SER A 254 -6.35 2.07 -1.76
CA SER A 254 -7.27 2.92 -0.99
C SER A 254 -7.66 4.17 -1.79
N GLN A 255 -8.43 5.06 -1.17
CA GLN A 255 -8.96 6.27 -1.81
C GLN A 255 -8.17 7.51 -1.39
N GLY A 256 -6.89 7.56 -1.75
CA GLY A 256 -6.02 8.70 -1.50
C GLY A 256 -6.27 9.84 -2.48
N ASP A 257 -5.23 10.33 -3.14
CA ASP A 257 -5.37 11.41 -4.12
C ASP A 257 -5.98 10.91 -5.43
N LEU A 258 -6.97 11.65 -5.94
CA LEU A 258 -7.56 11.38 -7.24
C LEU A 258 -6.67 11.89 -8.37
N TRP A 259 -6.16 10.98 -9.20
CA TRP A 259 -5.53 11.31 -10.47
C TRP A 259 -6.58 11.37 -11.58
N ASN A 260 -6.94 12.60 -11.94
CA ASN A 260 -7.87 12.93 -13.01
C ASN A 260 -7.20 13.90 -13.99
N THR A 261 -6.74 13.38 -15.13
CA THR A 261 -6.05 14.14 -16.16
C THR A 261 -6.59 13.82 -17.55
N GLN A 262 -6.37 14.71 -18.51
CA GLN A 262 -6.74 14.44 -19.90
C GLN A 262 -5.76 13.41 -20.50
N PRO A 263 -6.27 12.34 -21.14
CA PRO A 263 -5.40 11.33 -21.73
C PRO A 263 -4.73 11.87 -23.01
N ARG A 264 -3.47 11.51 -23.23
CA ARG A 264 -2.71 11.87 -24.44
C ARG A 264 -2.50 10.66 -25.34
N ALA A 265 -2.65 10.83 -26.65
CA ALA A 265 -2.43 9.74 -27.60
C ALA A 265 -0.95 9.34 -27.61
N LEU A 266 -0.66 8.05 -27.45
CA LEU A 266 0.71 7.54 -27.44
C LEU A 266 1.47 7.85 -28.73
N ASP A 267 0.82 7.77 -29.90
CA ASP A 267 1.47 7.99 -31.20
C ASP A 267 1.90 9.45 -31.45
N ALA A 268 1.38 10.39 -30.67
CA ALA A 268 1.80 11.78 -30.64
C ALA A 268 3.03 12.02 -29.74
N GLU A 269 3.37 11.09 -28.85
CA GLU A 269 4.46 11.27 -27.91
C GLU A 269 5.84 11.20 -28.59
N PRO A 270 6.80 12.06 -28.19
CA PRO A 270 8.10 12.15 -28.85
C PRO A 270 8.97 10.92 -28.63
N TRP A 271 8.65 10.09 -27.62
CA TRP A 271 9.40 8.90 -27.24
C TRP A 271 8.72 7.58 -27.68
N TYR A 272 7.50 7.63 -28.26
CA TYR A 272 6.75 6.45 -28.67
C TYR A 272 7.40 5.76 -29.87
N GLY A 273 8.19 4.73 -29.57
CA GLY A 273 9.16 4.10 -30.46
C GLY A 273 10.35 3.53 -29.69
N TYR A 274 10.60 4.04 -28.48
CA TYR A 274 11.56 3.45 -27.55
C TYR A 274 11.17 2.02 -27.17
N ARG A 275 12.11 1.09 -27.32
CA ARG A 275 11.94 -0.35 -27.01
C ARG A 275 12.87 -0.84 -25.89
N GLY A 276 13.73 0.05 -25.38
CA GLY A 276 14.62 -0.27 -24.27
C GLY A 276 13.90 -0.29 -22.92
N ALA A 277 14.67 -0.56 -21.88
CA ALA A 277 14.17 -0.61 -20.52
C ALA A 277 13.95 0.79 -19.93
N TRP A 278 12.87 0.92 -19.16
CA TRP A 278 12.58 2.11 -18.36
C TRP A 278 13.10 1.84 -16.95
N GLY A 279 14.34 2.23 -16.67
CA GLY A 279 15.00 1.91 -15.41
C GLY A 279 16.17 0.93 -15.54
N ALA A 280 17.11 1.04 -14.61
CA ALA A 280 18.16 0.03 -14.42
C ALA A 280 17.55 -1.36 -14.14
N GLN A 281 18.13 -2.40 -14.74
CA GLN A 281 17.63 -3.77 -14.63
C GLN A 281 18.09 -4.45 -13.34
N SER A 282 17.20 -5.23 -12.71
CA SER A 282 17.50 -6.03 -11.52
C SER A 282 17.98 -7.44 -11.90
N LEU A 283 18.94 -7.97 -11.13
CA LEU A 283 19.42 -9.37 -11.24
C LEU A 283 18.39 -10.40 -10.77
N VAL A 284 17.29 -9.95 -10.18
CA VAL A 284 16.21 -10.82 -9.71
C VAL A 284 15.09 -10.81 -10.76
N PRO A 285 14.73 -11.97 -11.36
CA PRO A 285 13.61 -12.05 -12.28
C PRO A 285 12.32 -11.48 -11.69
N GLY A 286 11.65 -10.61 -12.43
CA GLY A 286 10.41 -9.96 -12.00
C GLY A 286 10.59 -8.69 -11.14
N PHE A 287 11.83 -8.27 -10.90
CA PHE A 287 12.14 -7.05 -10.13
C PHE A 287 12.58 -5.88 -11.02
N SER A 288 12.52 -6.05 -12.34
CA SER A 288 12.79 -4.99 -13.30
C SER A 288 11.50 -4.29 -13.70
N GLY A 289 11.61 -3.01 -14.06
CA GLY A 289 10.47 -2.25 -14.58
C GLY A 289 9.84 -2.90 -15.82
N PRO A 290 8.50 -2.92 -15.90
CA PRO A 290 7.82 -3.47 -17.07
C PRO A 290 8.16 -2.67 -18.32
N ALA A 291 8.26 -3.37 -19.46
CA ALA A 291 8.44 -2.70 -20.74
C ALA A 291 7.32 -1.67 -20.96
N GLY A 292 7.67 -0.50 -21.51
CA GLY A 292 6.71 0.56 -21.86
C GLY A 292 6.01 0.35 -23.20
N PRO A 293 5.01 1.18 -23.54
CA PRO A 293 4.29 1.08 -24.80
C PRO A 293 5.18 1.44 -26.00
N TYR A 294 5.01 0.73 -27.11
CA TYR A 294 5.73 1.00 -28.36
C TYR A 294 4.91 0.52 -29.58
N PRO A 295 5.18 1.04 -30.79
CA PRO A 295 4.45 0.64 -32.00
C PRO A 295 4.47 -0.87 -32.26
N GLY A 296 3.29 -1.48 -32.38
CA GLY A 296 3.13 -2.90 -32.67
C GLY A 296 3.38 -3.84 -31.50
N ARG A 297 3.50 -3.31 -30.26
CA ARG A 297 3.54 -4.15 -29.05
C ARG A 297 2.29 -5.01 -28.99
N GLN A 298 2.50 -6.31 -28.80
CA GLN A 298 1.42 -7.28 -28.60
C GLN A 298 1.03 -7.29 -27.12
N LEU A 299 -0.23 -6.99 -26.84
CA LEU A 299 -0.82 -7.13 -25.51
C LEU A 299 -1.75 -8.34 -25.49
N ALA A 300 -1.44 -9.29 -24.62
CA ALA A 300 -2.30 -10.45 -24.37
C ALA A 300 -3.52 -10.05 -23.54
N ASP A 301 -4.65 -10.66 -23.87
CA ASP A 301 -5.89 -10.69 -23.10
C ASP A 301 -6.52 -9.32 -22.81
N VAL A 302 -6.29 -8.34 -23.71
CA VAL A 302 -6.97 -7.03 -23.69
C VAL A 302 -8.50 -7.21 -23.67
N PHE A 303 -9.01 -8.20 -24.38
CA PHE A 303 -10.43 -8.50 -24.57
C PHE A 303 -10.95 -9.65 -23.69
N THR A 304 -10.25 -9.98 -22.60
CA THR A 304 -10.62 -11.11 -21.73
C THR A 304 -12.02 -10.94 -21.14
N ASP A 305 -12.77 -12.04 -21.07
CA ASP A 305 -14.03 -12.17 -20.35
C ASP A 305 -13.83 -12.82 -18.97
N ARG A 306 -12.59 -13.19 -18.62
CA ARG A 306 -12.23 -13.72 -17.31
C ARG A 306 -12.57 -12.70 -16.25
N ARG A 307 -13.60 -12.98 -15.44
CA ARG A 307 -14.02 -12.06 -14.38
C ARG A 307 -12.88 -11.82 -13.40
N CYS A 308 -12.70 -10.57 -13.01
CA CYS A 308 -11.88 -10.29 -11.85
C CYS A 308 -12.45 -11.03 -10.65
N ALA A 309 -11.57 -11.48 -9.76
CA ALA A 309 -11.98 -11.86 -8.42
C ALA A 309 -12.45 -10.58 -7.72
N VAL A 310 -13.66 -10.13 -8.04
CA VAL A 310 -14.26 -8.97 -7.39
C VAL A 310 -14.51 -9.41 -5.96
N PRO A 311 -14.04 -8.63 -4.98
CA PRO A 311 -14.36 -8.87 -3.58
C PRO A 311 -15.84 -9.20 -3.40
N ALA A 312 -16.18 -10.36 -2.83
CA ALA A 312 -17.54 -10.52 -2.33
C ALA A 312 -17.76 -9.42 -1.27
N ARG A 313 -18.78 -8.60 -1.46
CA ARG A 313 -19.09 -7.52 -0.51
C ARG A 313 -19.45 -8.16 0.82
N LEU A 314 -18.85 -7.67 1.92
CA LEU A 314 -19.21 -8.15 3.24
C LEU A 314 -20.72 -7.96 3.48
N PRO A 315 -21.44 -9.00 3.94
CA PRO A 315 -22.81 -8.86 4.37
C PRO A 315 -22.95 -7.82 5.48
N ASP A 316 -24.09 -7.12 5.49
CA ASP A 316 -24.39 -6.10 6.50
C ASP A 316 -24.24 -6.66 7.93
N GLY A 317 -23.62 -5.86 8.80
CA GLY A 317 -23.42 -6.18 10.21
C GLY A 317 -22.08 -6.84 10.54
N PHE A 318 -21.28 -7.23 9.54
CA PHE A 318 -19.90 -7.68 9.78
C PHE A 318 -18.88 -6.55 9.78
N ALA A 319 -19.14 -5.44 9.07
CA ALA A 319 -18.20 -4.33 9.00
C ALA A 319 -17.87 -3.74 10.40
N GLY A 320 -16.62 -3.37 10.61
CA GLY A 320 -16.10 -2.76 11.84
C GLY A 320 -14.81 -3.40 12.34
N THR A 321 -14.24 -2.82 13.40
CA THR A 321 -13.11 -3.43 14.11
C THR A 321 -13.64 -4.38 15.20
N TRP A 322 -13.11 -5.59 15.25
CA TRP A 322 -13.49 -6.64 16.18
C TRP A 322 -12.26 -7.14 16.94
N GLU A 323 -12.37 -7.36 18.25
CA GLU A 323 -11.24 -7.80 19.07
C GLU A 323 -11.65 -8.85 20.11
N THR A 324 -10.73 -9.76 20.43
CA THR A 324 -10.94 -10.75 21.48
C THR A 324 -10.69 -10.15 22.86
N ARG A 325 -11.59 -10.41 23.81
CA ARG A 325 -11.40 -10.05 25.23
C ARG A 325 -10.59 -11.06 26.01
N ASP A 326 -10.72 -12.33 25.62
CA ASP A 326 -9.96 -13.46 26.16
C ASP A 326 -8.99 -13.97 25.09
N PRO A 327 -7.88 -14.64 25.48
CA PRO A 327 -6.97 -15.26 24.53
C PRO A 327 -7.68 -16.28 23.64
N VAL A 328 -7.26 -16.40 22.38
CA VAL A 328 -7.77 -17.43 21.47
C VAL A 328 -7.43 -18.81 22.00
N GLU A 329 -8.43 -19.67 22.14
CA GLU A 329 -8.25 -21.08 22.50
C GLU A 329 -7.66 -21.83 21.31
N GLN A 330 -6.64 -22.67 21.51
CA GLN A 330 -5.97 -23.41 20.43
C GLN A 330 -5.81 -24.89 20.76
N SER A 331 -5.81 -25.74 19.74
CA SER A 331 -5.50 -27.16 19.84
C SER A 331 -4.68 -27.64 18.63
N PRO A 332 -3.46 -28.19 18.84
CA PRO A 332 -2.74 -28.25 20.11
C PRO A 332 -2.41 -26.84 20.63
N ALA A 333 -2.37 -26.65 21.94
CA ALA A 333 -2.06 -25.35 22.53
C ALA A 333 -0.63 -24.93 22.15
N THR A 334 -0.49 -23.87 21.34
CA THR A 334 0.82 -23.38 20.91
C THR A 334 1.27 -22.20 21.77
N ARG A 335 0.53 -21.07 21.74
CA ARG A 335 0.77 -19.87 22.56
C ARG A 335 -0.53 -19.06 22.69
N PRO A 336 -0.85 -18.49 23.87
CA PRO A 336 -1.99 -17.59 24.01
C PRO A 336 -1.75 -16.30 23.20
N TYR A 337 -2.80 -15.80 22.54
CA TYR A 337 -2.75 -14.54 21.81
C TYR A 337 -4.15 -13.89 21.74
N HIS A 338 -4.19 -12.57 21.59
CA HIS A 338 -5.40 -11.82 21.26
C HIS A 338 -5.43 -11.52 19.77
N MET A 339 -6.63 -11.45 19.20
CA MET A 339 -6.83 -11.15 17.78
C MET A 339 -7.61 -9.86 17.63
N ARG A 340 -7.15 -8.96 16.75
CA ARG A 340 -7.94 -7.83 16.23
C ARG A 340 -8.13 -8.01 14.73
N VAL A 341 -9.36 -7.85 14.27
CA VAL A 341 -9.78 -8.03 12.88
C VAL A 341 -10.49 -6.75 12.44
N VAL A 342 -10.06 -6.14 11.34
CA VAL A 342 -10.69 -4.95 10.76
C VAL A 342 -11.46 -5.37 9.51
N LEU A 343 -12.77 -5.55 9.68
CA LEU A 343 -13.68 -5.91 8.59
C LEU A 343 -14.14 -4.62 7.89
N ASP A 344 -13.49 -4.23 6.79
CA ASP A 344 -13.94 -3.11 5.96
C ASP A 344 -15.10 -3.58 5.07
N GLY A 345 -16.24 -2.88 5.15
CA GLY A 345 -17.47 -3.21 4.42
C GLY A 345 -17.36 -3.10 2.89
N GLU A 346 -16.25 -2.53 2.39
CA GLU A 346 -15.98 -2.31 0.97
C GLU A 346 -14.88 -3.24 0.40
N SER A 347 -14.21 -4.03 1.23
CA SER A 347 -13.02 -4.82 0.86
C SER A 347 -13.18 -6.32 1.19
N ASN A 348 -12.60 -7.20 0.36
CA ASN A 348 -12.51 -8.66 0.60
C ASN A 348 -11.36 -9.03 1.51
N ALA A 349 -10.43 -8.12 1.76
CA ALA A 349 -9.21 -8.42 2.46
C ALA A 349 -9.09 -7.59 3.71
N VAL A 350 -9.06 -8.33 4.79
CA VAL A 350 -9.25 -7.84 6.14
C VAL A 350 -7.89 -7.82 6.80
N GLU A 351 -7.45 -6.64 7.20
CA GLU A 351 -6.25 -6.50 8.01
C GLU A 351 -6.54 -7.12 9.38
N TYR A 352 -5.66 -8.01 9.82
CA TYR A 352 -5.68 -8.49 11.18
C TYR A 352 -4.29 -8.45 11.78
N ARG A 353 -4.28 -8.18 13.08
CA ARG A 353 -3.08 -8.21 13.91
C ARG A 353 -3.32 -9.11 15.10
N THR A 354 -2.34 -9.99 15.36
CA THR A 354 -2.30 -10.76 16.59
C THR A 354 -1.45 -10.00 17.63
N THR A 355 -2.08 -9.74 18.77
CA THR A 355 -1.62 -9.04 19.99
C THR A 355 -1.41 -7.51 19.95
N TRP A 356 -1.99 -6.82 20.96
CA TRP A 356 -1.72 -5.43 21.36
C TRP A 356 -1.26 -5.32 22.83
N THR A 357 -1.35 -6.39 23.64
CA THR A 357 -0.87 -6.46 25.03
C THR A 357 -0.51 -7.90 25.44
N ASP A 358 0.28 -8.03 26.52
CA ASP A 358 0.66 -9.24 27.29
C ASP A 358 -0.32 -10.44 27.15
N PRO A 359 0.15 -11.70 27.09
CA PRO A 359 1.35 -12.19 27.77
C PRO A 359 2.55 -12.55 26.87
N ASP A 360 3.76 -12.33 27.39
CA ASP A 360 5.01 -12.94 26.91
C ASP A 360 5.08 -14.45 27.27
N PRO A 361 5.41 -15.38 26.34
CA PRO A 361 5.70 -15.18 24.91
C PRO A 361 4.44 -14.92 24.08
N HIS A 362 4.40 -13.73 23.48
CA HIS A 362 3.31 -13.30 22.62
C HIS A 362 3.49 -13.84 21.19
N LEU A 363 2.38 -14.01 20.48
CA LEU A 363 2.34 -14.28 19.04
C LEU A 363 2.01 -12.95 18.35
N ALA A 364 2.98 -12.37 17.63
CA ALA A 364 2.81 -11.14 16.86
C ALA A 364 2.99 -11.44 15.38
N CYS A 365 1.87 -11.75 14.76
CA CYS A 365 1.70 -11.92 13.33
C CYS A 365 0.66 -10.95 12.82
N SER A 366 0.92 -10.34 11.68
CA SER A 366 -0.06 -9.55 10.94
C SER A 366 -0.19 -10.13 9.53
N GLY A 367 -1.35 -9.94 8.93
CA GLY A 367 -1.58 -10.41 7.58
C GLY A 367 -2.94 -10.02 7.05
N VAL A 368 -3.36 -10.76 6.02
CA VAL A 368 -4.61 -10.53 5.32
C VAL A 368 -5.54 -11.73 5.47
N LEU A 369 -6.82 -11.43 5.63
CA LEU A 369 -7.91 -12.39 5.63
C LEU A 369 -8.76 -12.15 4.39
N GLN A 370 -8.68 -13.04 3.40
CA GLN A 370 -9.40 -12.93 2.14
C GLN A 370 -10.74 -13.66 2.21
N LEU A 371 -11.85 -12.96 1.97
CA LEU A 371 -13.18 -13.56 1.92
C LEU A 371 -13.28 -14.58 0.79
N THR A 372 -13.54 -15.84 1.16
CA THR A 372 -13.74 -16.97 0.22
C THR A 372 -15.20 -17.32 0.05
N ASP A 373 -16.02 -17.16 1.10
CA ASP A 373 -17.46 -17.40 1.06
C ASP A 373 -18.18 -16.57 2.15
N ALA A 374 -19.46 -16.26 1.93
CA ALA A 374 -20.24 -15.46 2.86
C ALA A 374 -21.75 -15.72 2.78
N THR A 375 -22.40 -15.61 3.94
CA THR A 375 -23.85 -15.49 4.07
C THR A 375 -24.19 -14.36 5.03
N GLY A 376 -25.46 -13.99 5.16
CA GLY A 376 -25.88 -13.03 6.19
C GLY A 376 -25.63 -13.47 7.65
N GLN A 377 -25.14 -14.69 7.89
CA GLN A 377 -24.88 -15.25 9.23
C GLN A 377 -23.42 -15.65 9.47
N TRP A 378 -22.62 -15.86 8.43
CA TRP A 378 -21.23 -16.25 8.60
C TRP A 378 -20.33 -15.82 7.43
N LEU A 379 -19.03 -15.69 7.69
CA LEU A 379 -17.96 -15.44 6.73
C LEU A 379 -16.93 -16.56 6.78
N GLU A 380 -16.41 -17.01 5.65
CA GLU A 380 -15.18 -17.79 5.57
C GLU A 380 -14.11 -16.93 4.92
N LEU A 381 -12.98 -16.85 5.62
CA LEU A 381 -11.85 -16.00 5.29
C LEU A 381 -10.62 -16.90 5.22
N ARG A 382 -9.88 -16.83 4.12
CA ARG A 382 -8.57 -17.47 4.00
C ARG A 382 -7.51 -16.53 4.56
N GLU A 383 -6.82 -17.00 5.58
CA GLU A 383 -5.72 -16.30 6.23
C GLU A 383 -4.43 -16.46 5.42
N ARG A 384 -3.69 -15.36 5.30
CA ARG A 384 -2.28 -15.39 4.92
C ARG A 384 -1.48 -14.37 5.73
N ILE A 385 -0.45 -14.87 6.42
CA ILE A 385 0.45 -14.06 7.27
C ILE A 385 1.47 -13.33 6.38
N LEU A 386 1.60 -12.01 6.59
CA LEU A 386 2.58 -11.17 5.90
C LEU A 386 3.79 -10.86 6.78
N GLU A 387 3.56 -10.53 8.05
CA GLU A 387 4.64 -10.19 8.99
C GLU A 387 4.65 -11.16 10.18
N LYS A 388 5.85 -11.41 10.70
CA LYS A 388 6.08 -12.27 11.86
C LYS A 388 7.06 -11.57 12.81
N GLU A 389 6.53 -10.69 13.65
CA GLU A 389 7.32 -9.96 14.65
C GLU A 389 7.75 -10.90 15.79
N ALA A 390 6.86 -11.82 16.23
CA ALA A 390 7.15 -12.77 17.30
C ALA A 390 6.36 -14.09 17.19
N GLY A 391 7.02 -15.21 17.51
CA GLY A 391 6.41 -16.54 17.57
C GLY A 391 6.34 -17.31 16.24
N ASN A 392 5.78 -18.52 16.28
CA ASN A 392 5.68 -19.40 15.11
C ASN A 392 4.29 -19.29 14.47
N CYS A 393 4.13 -18.30 13.58
CA CYS A 393 2.89 -18.08 12.85
C CYS A 393 2.65 -19.19 11.80
N VAL A 394 1.44 -19.75 11.77
CA VAL A 394 0.98 -20.58 10.66
C VAL A 394 0.79 -19.69 9.44
N THR A 395 1.45 -19.97 8.32
CA THR A 395 1.50 -19.05 7.16
C THR A 395 0.19 -18.91 6.41
N GLU A 396 -0.63 -19.97 6.41
CA GLU A 396 -1.95 -19.98 5.78
C GLU A 396 -2.94 -20.79 6.61
N GLY A 397 -4.18 -20.34 6.65
CA GLY A 397 -5.27 -21.02 7.33
C GLY A 397 -6.64 -20.53 6.87
N THR A 398 -7.68 -21.01 7.53
CA THR A 398 -9.07 -20.61 7.32
C THR A 398 -9.64 -20.12 8.63
N VAL A 399 -10.18 -18.90 8.62
CA VAL A 399 -10.94 -18.28 9.69
C VAL A 399 -12.42 -18.26 9.28
N THR A 400 -13.30 -18.77 10.13
CA THR A 400 -14.75 -18.64 9.95
C THR A 400 -15.29 -17.74 11.05
N LEU A 401 -16.09 -16.73 10.69
CA LEU A 401 -16.73 -15.82 11.63
C LEU A 401 -18.25 -16.02 11.56
N HIS A 402 -18.87 -16.41 12.66
CA HIS A 402 -20.32 -16.55 12.80
C HIS A 402 -20.90 -15.42 13.65
N ARG A 403 -22.05 -14.86 13.26
CA ARG A 403 -22.75 -13.89 14.10
C ARG A 403 -23.31 -14.57 15.34
N ASP A 404 -23.08 -13.95 16.49
CA ASP A 404 -23.67 -14.32 17.77
C ASP A 404 -24.07 -13.04 18.53
N GLY A 405 -25.29 -12.57 18.26
CA GLY A 405 -25.79 -11.28 18.76
C GLY A 405 -24.95 -10.09 18.28
N GLU A 406 -24.35 -9.36 19.23
CA GLU A 406 -23.45 -8.22 19.02
C GLU A 406 -21.96 -8.63 18.93
N SER A 407 -21.68 -9.93 18.86
CA SER A 407 -20.33 -10.51 18.81
C SER A 407 -20.17 -11.43 17.61
N LEU A 408 -18.93 -11.78 17.30
CA LEU A 408 -18.58 -12.78 16.30
C LEU A 408 -17.91 -13.98 16.97
N LYS A 409 -18.42 -15.19 16.74
CA LYS A 409 -17.70 -16.42 17.07
C LYS A 409 -16.74 -16.77 15.96
N MET A 410 -15.47 -16.86 16.31
CA MET A 410 -14.41 -17.23 15.39
C MET A 410 -14.03 -18.69 15.59
N THR A 411 -13.83 -19.38 14.48
CA THR A 411 -13.10 -20.65 14.41
C THR A 411 -11.94 -20.52 13.43
N TYR A 412 -10.82 -21.16 13.74
CA TYR A 412 -9.63 -21.17 12.91
C TYR A 412 -9.19 -22.61 12.63
N THR A 413 -8.72 -22.89 11.42
CA THR A 413 -8.05 -24.14 11.06
C THR A 413 -6.87 -23.87 10.11
N GLY A 414 -5.69 -24.39 10.41
CA GLY A 414 -4.51 -24.21 9.56
C GLY A 414 -3.24 -24.76 10.19
N GLY A 415 -2.32 -25.28 9.37
CA GLY A 415 -1.01 -25.77 9.85
C GLY A 415 -1.07 -26.86 10.93
N GLY A 416 -2.14 -27.65 10.97
CA GLY A 416 -2.39 -28.66 12.01
C GLY A 416 -2.87 -28.10 13.35
N VAL A 417 -3.18 -26.80 13.41
CA VAL A 417 -3.75 -26.11 14.58
C VAL A 417 -5.21 -25.77 14.30
N THR A 418 -6.03 -25.92 15.33
CA THR A 418 -7.41 -25.40 15.37
C THR A 418 -7.50 -24.33 16.44
N GLY A 419 -8.40 -23.37 16.29
CA GLY A 419 -8.65 -22.37 17.33
C GLY A 419 -10.08 -21.84 17.38
N SER A 420 -10.45 -21.28 18.53
CA SER A 420 -11.77 -20.67 18.74
C SER A 420 -11.70 -19.45 19.67
N ALA A 421 -12.53 -18.46 19.39
CA ALA A 421 -12.61 -17.22 20.17
C ALA A 421 -13.95 -16.51 19.97
N THR A 422 -14.24 -15.54 20.83
CA THR A 422 -15.34 -14.58 20.63
C THR A 422 -14.74 -13.19 20.44
N LEU A 423 -15.06 -12.55 19.32
CA LEU A 423 -14.69 -11.17 19.04
C LEU A 423 -15.85 -10.23 19.33
N TYR A 424 -15.52 -9.10 19.93
CA TYR A 424 -16.46 -8.05 20.25
C TYR A 424 -16.13 -6.83 19.40
N ARG A 425 -17.16 -6.13 18.93
CA ARG A 425 -16.96 -4.88 18.21
C ARG A 425 -16.21 -3.90 19.13
N LYS A 426 -15.07 -3.41 18.67
CA LYS A 426 -14.39 -2.26 19.25
C LYS A 426 -15.36 -1.11 19.07
N GLN A 427 -16.04 -0.70 20.15
CA GLN A 427 -16.88 0.48 20.09
C GLN A 427 -15.98 1.64 19.69
N ASP A 428 -16.34 2.36 18.63
CA ASP A 428 -15.81 3.71 18.43
C ASP A 428 -16.04 4.42 19.75
N ARG A 429 -14.94 4.70 20.45
CA ARG A 429 -14.99 5.55 21.63
C ARG A 429 -15.70 6.81 21.14
N PRO A 430 -16.82 7.25 21.74
CA PRO A 430 -17.48 8.46 21.30
C PRO A 430 -16.41 9.56 21.22
N PRO A 431 -16.45 10.44 20.20
CA PRO A 431 -15.48 11.52 20.11
C PRO A 431 -15.39 12.13 21.49
N SER A 432 -14.16 12.20 22.03
CA SER A 432 -13.93 12.82 23.33
C SER A 432 -14.77 14.08 23.35
N PRO A 433 -15.55 14.33 24.41
CA PRO A 433 -16.37 15.53 24.49
C PRO A 433 -15.49 16.71 24.05
N PRO A 434 -16.05 17.65 23.26
CA PRO A 434 -15.27 18.71 22.63
C PRO A 434 -14.28 19.24 23.66
N ALA A 435 -12.99 19.26 23.27
CA ALA A 435 -11.88 19.47 24.20
C ALA A 435 -12.30 20.55 25.20
N PRO A 436 -12.31 20.25 26.50
CA PRO A 436 -12.71 21.24 27.48
C PRO A 436 -11.86 22.49 27.26
N ALA A 437 -12.48 23.66 27.44
CA ALA A 437 -11.82 24.93 27.16
C ALA A 437 -10.41 24.93 27.76
N ALA A 438 -9.46 25.59 27.11
CA ALA A 438 -8.06 25.66 27.55
C ALA A 438 -7.80 25.93 29.06
N PRO A 439 -8.68 26.61 29.82
CA PRO A 439 -8.65 26.59 31.28
C PRO A 439 -8.43 25.21 31.95
N ASP A 440 -8.92 24.13 31.34
CA ASP A 440 -8.78 22.76 31.86
C ASP A 440 -7.42 22.13 31.55
N GLY A 441 -6.81 22.45 30.40
CA GLY A 441 -5.46 22.01 30.08
C GLY A 441 -4.38 22.73 30.88
N ILE A 442 -4.55 24.04 31.09
CA ILE A 442 -3.65 24.82 31.95
C ILE A 442 -3.71 24.32 33.40
N ARG A 443 -4.91 24.05 33.93
CA ARG A 443 -5.06 23.48 35.27
C ARG A 443 -4.39 22.11 35.40
N ARG A 444 -4.46 21.28 34.36
CA ARG A 444 -3.79 19.97 34.32
C ARG A 444 -2.27 20.12 34.29
N PHE A 445 -1.74 21.13 33.60
CA PHE A 445 -0.31 21.43 33.66
C PHE A 445 0.13 21.97 35.03
N GLU A 446 -0.68 22.83 35.67
CA GLU A 446 -0.42 23.27 37.05
C GLU A 446 -0.40 22.09 38.03
N GLU A 447 -1.29 21.10 37.85
CA GLU A 447 -1.26 19.86 38.62
C GLU A 447 0.06 19.09 38.46
N PHE A 448 0.60 19.02 37.24
CA PHE A 448 1.91 18.44 36.96
C PHE A 448 3.04 19.20 37.67
N LEU A 449 3.05 20.54 37.59
CA LEU A 449 4.03 21.38 38.30
C LEU A 449 3.96 21.15 39.82
N HIS A 450 2.74 21.09 40.37
CA HIS A 450 2.58 20.86 41.81
C HIS A 450 3.02 19.44 42.20
N ALA A 451 2.78 18.45 41.35
CA ALA A 451 3.23 17.08 41.53
C ALA A 451 4.76 16.98 41.51
N LEU A 452 5.44 17.69 40.61
CA LEU A 452 6.91 17.84 40.63
C LEU A 452 7.39 18.43 41.96
N GLY A 453 6.72 19.48 42.47
CA GLY A 453 7.06 20.09 43.75
C GLY A 453 6.81 19.20 44.98
N ARG A 454 5.87 18.25 44.87
CA ARG A 454 5.55 17.25 45.92
C ARG A 454 6.31 15.93 45.77
N GLU A 455 7.02 15.74 44.65
CA GLU A 455 7.67 14.47 44.28
C GLU A 455 6.65 13.32 44.14
N ASP A 456 5.45 13.65 43.63
CA ASP A 456 4.36 12.70 43.42
C ASP A 456 4.55 11.96 42.10
N ILE A 457 5.32 10.88 42.14
CA ILE A 457 5.72 10.13 40.95
C ILE A 457 4.53 9.56 40.17
N ALA A 458 3.45 9.19 40.86
CA ALA A 458 2.27 8.61 40.22
C ALA A 458 1.57 9.64 39.33
N VAL A 459 1.33 10.85 39.87
CA VAL A 459 0.68 11.94 39.12
C VAL A 459 1.58 12.47 38.01
N VAL A 460 2.90 12.59 38.27
CA VAL A 460 3.87 13.02 37.25
C VAL A 460 3.87 12.05 36.07
N CYS A 461 3.95 10.74 36.33
CA CYS A 461 3.94 9.73 35.29
C CYS A 461 2.59 9.55 34.60
N GLU A 462 1.48 9.83 35.29
CA GLU A 462 0.16 9.86 34.68
C GLU A 462 0.04 10.99 33.66
N ILE A 463 0.43 12.22 34.02
CA ILE A 463 0.27 13.40 33.16
C ILE A 463 1.28 13.40 32.01
N ALA A 464 2.50 12.93 32.26
CA ALA A 464 3.57 12.87 31.26
C ALA A 464 3.66 11.51 30.55
N ALA A 465 2.67 10.62 30.67
CA ALA A 465 2.76 9.26 30.14
C ALA A 465 3.19 9.18 28.66
N PRO A 466 2.65 9.98 27.73
CA PRO A 466 3.08 9.93 26.32
C PRO A 466 4.53 10.37 26.12
N ALA A 467 4.93 11.50 26.72
CA ALA A 467 6.30 12.00 26.68
C ALA A 467 7.29 11.02 27.33
N ALA A 468 6.92 10.42 28.45
CA ALA A 468 7.75 9.47 29.16
C ALA A 468 7.92 8.16 28.37
N LYS A 469 6.87 7.68 27.69
CA LYS A 469 6.97 6.51 26.81
C LYS A 469 7.91 6.77 25.63
N LYS A 470 7.82 7.96 25.02
CA LYS A 470 8.72 8.41 23.96
C LYS A 470 10.17 8.47 24.43
N ALA A 471 10.42 8.96 25.66
CA ALA A 471 11.76 8.95 26.25
C ALA A 471 12.25 7.53 26.56
N GLU A 472 11.39 6.65 27.06
CA GLU A 472 11.72 5.24 27.29
C GLU A 472 12.15 4.54 25.99
N ASP A 473 11.43 4.77 24.89
CA ASP A 473 11.76 4.25 23.56
C ASP A 473 13.07 4.79 23.00
N GLN A 474 13.52 5.95 23.47
CA GLN A 474 14.82 6.55 23.18
C GLN A 474 15.94 6.06 24.12
N GLY A 475 15.62 5.15 25.04
CA GLY A 475 16.58 4.53 25.95
C GLY A 475 16.79 5.26 27.28
N PHE A 476 15.94 6.23 27.64
CA PHE A 476 16.02 6.94 28.92
C PHE A 476 15.46 6.14 30.11
N GLY A 477 14.83 4.98 29.84
CA GLY A 477 14.24 4.09 30.83
C GLY A 477 12.82 4.49 31.25
N PRO A 478 12.18 3.69 32.13
CA PRO A 478 10.79 3.90 32.54
C PRO A 478 10.60 5.23 33.29
N CYS A 479 9.40 5.83 33.14
CA CYS A 479 9.04 7.10 33.77
C CYS A 479 9.41 7.20 35.25
N GLU A 480 9.09 6.16 36.03
CA GLU A 480 9.33 6.14 37.47
C GLU A 480 10.82 6.26 37.84
N GLN A 481 11.71 5.78 36.97
CA GLN A 481 13.15 5.87 37.17
C GLN A 481 13.66 7.26 36.78
N THR A 482 13.29 7.73 35.59
CA THR A 482 13.78 9.00 35.04
C THR A 482 13.33 10.19 35.87
N PHE A 483 12.06 10.25 36.28
CA PHE A 483 11.56 11.38 37.08
C PHE A 483 12.05 11.38 38.53
N ARG A 484 12.47 10.23 39.09
CA ARG A 484 13.16 10.23 40.39
C ARG A 484 14.50 10.94 40.30
N ILE A 485 15.23 10.78 39.20
CA ILE A 485 16.47 11.53 38.94
C ILE A 485 16.13 13.02 38.75
N THR A 486 15.07 13.33 37.99
CA THR A 486 14.59 14.72 37.83
C THR A 486 14.27 15.38 39.17
N PHE A 487 13.62 14.68 40.10
CA PHE A 487 13.36 15.21 41.43
C PHE A 487 14.66 15.57 42.17
N GLU A 488 15.72 14.78 42.05
CA GLU A 488 17.01 15.09 42.69
C GLU A 488 17.70 16.33 42.10
N MET A 489 17.44 16.63 40.82
CA MET A 489 18.00 17.81 40.13
C MET A 489 17.31 19.13 40.52
N ILE A 490 16.06 19.09 40.99
CA ILE A 490 15.31 20.28 41.39
C ILE A 490 15.66 20.67 42.83
N SER A 491 16.12 21.91 43.05
CA SER A 491 16.49 22.37 44.39
C SER A 491 15.30 22.40 45.36
N PRO A 492 15.53 22.29 46.69
CA PRO A 492 14.45 22.38 47.68
C PRO A 492 13.66 23.70 47.61
N ALA A 493 14.27 24.79 47.17
CA ALA A 493 13.60 26.07 46.96
C ALA A 493 12.66 26.02 45.74
N GLN A 494 13.14 25.48 44.62
CA GLN A 494 12.33 25.28 43.41
C GLN A 494 11.18 24.31 43.64
N LYS A 495 11.40 23.19 44.36
CA LYS A 495 10.31 22.26 44.74
C LYS A 495 9.23 22.94 45.55
N ARG A 496 9.59 23.84 46.49
CA ARG A 496 8.60 24.61 47.26
C ARG A 496 7.83 25.59 46.37
N ALA A 497 8.53 26.29 45.48
CA ALA A 497 7.90 27.22 44.54
C ALA A 497 6.94 26.52 43.57
N LEU A 498 7.27 25.30 43.13
CA LEU A 498 6.43 24.49 42.24
C LEU A 498 5.10 24.05 42.87
N ARG A 499 5.01 23.91 44.19
CA ARG A 499 3.77 23.48 44.88
C ARG A 499 2.61 24.45 44.76
N THR A 500 2.90 25.71 44.39
CA THR A 500 1.93 26.79 44.24
C THR A 500 2.11 27.52 42.92
N ALA A 501 2.86 26.95 41.98
CA ALA A 501 3.10 27.55 40.68
C ALA A 501 1.79 27.66 39.89
N THR A 502 1.64 28.74 39.13
CA THR A 502 0.51 28.98 38.24
C THR A 502 1.01 29.31 36.85
N VAL A 503 0.14 29.27 35.84
CA VAL A 503 0.50 29.63 34.47
C VAL A 503 -0.18 30.92 34.06
N ASP A 504 0.60 31.86 33.54
CA ASP A 504 0.11 33.07 32.92
C ASP A 504 -0.52 32.76 31.55
N ARG A 505 -1.85 32.78 31.51
CA ARG A 505 -2.62 32.44 30.31
C ARG A 505 -2.39 33.39 29.14
N ALA A 506 -1.94 34.62 29.38
CA ALA A 506 -1.64 35.54 28.29
C ALA A 506 -0.35 35.19 27.56
N ALA A 507 0.46 34.29 28.13
CA ALA A 507 1.75 33.88 27.60
C ALA A 507 1.75 32.46 26.99
N VAL A 508 0.59 31.79 26.91
CA VAL A 508 0.46 30.47 26.27
C VAL A 508 -0.13 30.58 24.87
N THR A 509 0.23 29.66 23.99
CA THR A 509 -0.38 29.53 22.66
C THR A 509 -1.37 28.39 22.67
N GLU A 510 -2.62 28.66 22.32
CA GLU A 510 -3.71 27.69 22.35
C GLU A 510 -4.27 27.45 20.94
N THR A 511 -4.37 26.17 20.56
CA THR A 511 -5.06 25.71 19.35
C THR A 511 -6.02 24.57 19.72
N THR A 512 -6.87 24.14 18.80
CA THR A 512 -7.84 23.07 19.06
C THR A 512 -7.13 21.79 19.53
N GLY A 513 -7.27 21.45 20.82
CA GLY A 513 -6.70 20.24 21.41
C GLY A 513 -5.20 20.29 21.70
N ARG A 514 -4.54 21.44 21.62
CA ARG A 514 -3.10 21.61 21.88
C ARG A 514 -2.79 22.94 22.56
N ILE A 515 -1.97 22.91 23.61
CA ILE A 515 -1.52 24.09 24.37
C ILE A 515 0.02 24.06 24.43
N GLU A 516 0.64 25.16 24.07
CA GLU A 516 2.09 25.35 24.22
C GLU A 516 2.33 26.31 25.39
N VAL A 517 3.03 25.80 26.41
CA VAL A 517 3.32 26.49 27.65
C VAL A 517 4.82 26.76 27.71
N PRO A 518 5.28 27.97 27.36
CA PRO A 518 6.69 28.30 27.49
C PRO A 518 7.08 28.37 28.97
N ALA A 519 8.34 28.07 29.31
CA ALA A 519 8.85 28.14 30.68
C ALA A 519 8.59 29.51 31.33
N THR A 520 8.66 30.58 30.52
CA THR A 520 8.40 31.96 30.92
C THR A 520 6.94 32.25 31.28
N ALA A 521 5.99 31.38 30.94
CA ALA A 521 4.59 31.49 31.34
C ALA A 521 4.37 31.02 32.79
N VAL A 522 5.30 30.24 33.38
CA VAL A 522 5.18 29.76 34.76
C VAL A 522 5.44 30.91 35.75
N ARG A 523 4.50 31.10 36.67
CA ARG A 523 4.51 32.11 37.73
C ARG A 523 4.63 31.41 39.08
N ALA A 524 5.74 31.65 39.75
CA ALA A 524 6.04 31.08 41.07
C ALA A 524 6.90 32.04 41.88
N ASP A 525 7.01 31.80 43.19
CA ASP A 525 7.78 32.65 44.12
C ASP A 525 9.30 32.66 43.84
N THR A 526 9.77 31.76 42.98
CA THR A 526 11.15 31.73 42.46
C THR A 526 11.07 31.76 40.93
N PRO A 527 11.84 32.63 40.24
CA PRO A 527 11.84 32.67 38.79
C PRO A 527 12.47 31.38 38.23
N PHE A 528 11.86 30.85 37.17
CA PHE A 528 12.36 29.70 36.42
C PHE A 528 12.80 30.17 35.03
N THR A 529 13.90 29.61 34.53
CA THR A 529 14.35 29.80 33.15
C THR A 529 14.00 28.58 32.31
N GLU A 530 14.15 28.67 30.99
CA GLU A 530 14.02 27.54 30.07
C GLU A 530 14.93 26.37 30.48
N ASN A 531 16.11 26.66 31.04
CA ASN A 531 17.02 25.62 31.55
C ASN A 531 16.52 24.92 32.82
N ASP A 532 15.53 25.49 33.53
CA ASP A 532 15.02 24.93 34.80
C ASP A 532 13.76 24.09 34.60
N LEU A 533 12.86 24.46 33.68
CA LEU A 533 11.59 23.76 33.45
C LEU A 533 11.38 23.35 31.99
N GLY A 534 12.04 23.98 31.01
CA GLY A 534 11.76 23.74 29.59
C GLY A 534 10.39 24.26 29.15
N ASP A 535 10.20 24.32 27.84
CA ASP A 535 8.90 24.57 27.22
C ASP A 535 8.14 23.25 27.10
N TYR A 536 6.82 23.29 27.31
CA TYR A 536 5.98 22.10 27.30
C TYR A 536 4.81 22.22 26.33
N THR A 537 4.48 21.09 25.72
CA THR A 537 3.35 20.92 24.82
C THR A 537 2.37 19.96 25.46
N LEU A 538 1.16 20.46 25.72
CA LEU A 538 0.05 19.61 26.12
C LEU A 538 -0.84 19.30 24.92
N GLN A 539 -1.26 18.05 24.82
CA GLN A 539 -2.28 17.62 23.86
C GLN A 539 -3.45 16.94 24.58
N TYR A 540 -4.66 17.17 24.07
CA TYR A 540 -5.86 16.52 24.56
C TYR A 540 -6.02 15.17 23.89
N LEU A 541 -5.72 14.10 24.63
CA LEU A 541 -5.77 12.72 24.15
C LEU A 541 -6.71 11.93 25.05
N ASP A 542 -7.55 11.06 24.48
CA ASP A 542 -8.35 10.08 25.24
C ASP A 542 -9.21 10.65 26.40
N GLY A 543 -9.60 11.91 26.32
CA GLY A 543 -10.47 12.57 27.30
C GLY A 543 -9.73 13.38 28.38
N GLN A 544 -8.40 13.44 28.35
CA GLN A 544 -7.55 14.17 29.31
C GLN A 544 -6.43 14.95 28.61
N TRP A 545 -5.82 15.89 29.32
CA TRP A 545 -4.64 16.62 28.83
C TRP A 545 -3.36 15.93 29.30
N TYR A 546 -2.44 15.69 28.36
CA TYR A 546 -1.14 15.05 28.60
C TYR A 546 0.00 15.91 28.07
N ILE A 547 1.16 15.81 28.72
CA ILE A 547 2.43 16.32 28.18
C ILE A 547 2.95 15.31 27.15
N VAL A 548 3.32 15.78 25.96
CA VAL A 548 3.66 14.92 24.81
C VAL A 548 5.07 15.10 24.27
N ASP A 549 5.79 16.14 24.69
CA ASP A 549 7.11 16.46 24.16
C ASP A 549 8.29 15.81 24.88
#